data_AF-A0A936DZJ3-F1
#
_entry.id   AF-A0A936DZJ3-F1
#
_cell.length_a   1.000
_cell.length_b   1.000
_cell.length_c   1.000
_cell.angle_alpha   90.00
_cell.angle_beta   90.00
_cell.angle_gamma   90.00
#
_symmetry.space_group_name_H-M   'P 1'
#
loop_
_entity.id
_entity.type
_entity.pdbx_description
1 polymer ?
#
loop_
_entity_poly.entity_id
_entity_poly.type
_entity_poly.pdbx_seq_one_letter_code
_entity_poly.pdbx_strand_id
1 'polypeptide(L)'
;RVAGYLADEIYAIKDNAQKIALSQNFASTFNQPNEIDLIKSALIEGYLNTEKFDEALSESAKYLEKNPDDVFILTQIAWAGATQVQKQAAKPQLLKAAVESADKAVSLMEADQKPEKLSAENWNSYRNSWLPRLYQAQGVMLYFSNNKAGAREKLEKAAGFDPYDMNTLMLLIDISNNEYQDLAKRYQTEKKSQILDQAIAKMDEVIDWLARGVAASEGVAQYQPTNQQLAENLKAYYSFRHDGKTDGMAELVKKYKKPQP
;
A
#
# COMPACT_ATOMS: atom_id res chain seq x y z
N ARG A 1 -0.86 -32.73 -20.74
CA ARG A 1 0.00 -31.98 -21.71
C ARG A 1 -0.80 -30.87 -22.40
N VAL A 2 -1.98 -31.15 -22.99
CA VAL A 2 -2.82 -30.11 -23.62
C VAL A 2 -3.42 -29.12 -22.60
N ALA A 3 -4.00 -29.61 -21.51
CA ALA A 3 -4.58 -28.76 -20.45
C ALA A 3 -3.55 -27.79 -19.85
N GLY A 4 -2.34 -28.28 -19.50
CA GLY A 4 -1.26 -27.42 -19.02
C GLY A 4 -0.86 -26.34 -20.02
N TYR A 5 -0.63 -26.71 -21.29
CA TYR A 5 -0.29 -25.74 -22.34
C TYR A 5 -1.36 -24.66 -22.50
N LEU A 6 -2.64 -25.03 -22.53
CA LEU A 6 -3.72 -24.05 -22.65
C LEU A 6 -3.86 -23.17 -21.42
N ALA A 7 -3.60 -23.69 -20.22
CA ALA A 7 -3.57 -22.87 -19.01
C ALA A 7 -2.45 -21.82 -19.09
N ASP A 8 -1.25 -22.20 -19.54
CA ASP A 8 -0.12 -21.27 -19.73
C ASP A 8 -0.45 -20.17 -20.74
N GLU A 9 -1.10 -20.51 -21.86
CA GLU A 9 -1.56 -19.53 -22.85
C GLU A 9 -2.58 -18.55 -22.25
N ILE A 10 -3.50 -19.02 -21.42
CA ILE A 10 -4.48 -18.15 -20.75
C ILE A 10 -3.81 -17.22 -19.74
N TYR A 11 -2.78 -17.68 -19.01
CA TYR A 11 -2.00 -16.81 -18.11
C TYR A 11 -1.32 -15.66 -18.86
N ALA A 12 -0.87 -15.89 -20.10
CA ALA A 12 -0.22 -14.88 -20.91
C ALA A 12 -1.18 -13.78 -21.44
N ILE A 13 -2.50 -13.97 -21.33
CA ILE A 13 -3.50 -13.02 -21.81
C ILE A 13 -3.54 -11.78 -20.93
N LYS A 14 -3.41 -10.61 -21.55
CA LYS A 14 -3.44 -9.31 -20.86
C LYS A 14 -4.85 -8.77 -20.66
N ASP A 15 -5.77 -9.07 -21.57
CA ASP A 15 -7.17 -8.65 -21.46
C ASP A 15 -7.89 -9.50 -20.40
N ASN A 16 -8.30 -8.87 -19.30
CA ASN A 16 -8.89 -9.61 -18.17
C ASN A 16 -10.28 -10.18 -18.51
N ALA A 17 -11.06 -9.56 -19.39
CA ALA A 17 -12.36 -10.10 -19.78
C ALA A 17 -12.20 -11.37 -20.63
N GLN A 18 -11.24 -11.36 -21.56
CA GLN A 18 -10.85 -12.51 -22.35
C GLN A 18 -10.24 -13.61 -21.47
N LYS A 19 -9.37 -13.25 -20.52
CA LYS A 19 -8.79 -14.19 -19.53
C LYS A 19 -9.89 -14.92 -18.75
N ILE A 20 -10.90 -14.19 -18.25
CA ILE A 20 -12.05 -14.79 -17.57
C ILE A 20 -12.80 -15.75 -18.50
N ALA A 21 -13.18 -15.30 -19.70
CA ALA A 21 -13.98 -16.11 -20.63
C ALA A 21 -13.26 -17.41 -21.00
N LEU A 22 -11.96 -17.35 -21.27
CA LEU A 22 -11.16 -18.53 -21.61
C LEU A 22 -10.91 -19.42 -20.39
N SER A 23 -10.74 -18.86 -19.20
CA SER A 23 -10.62 -19.64 -17.96
C SER A 23 -11.90 -20.41 -17.64
N GLN A 24 -13.07 -19.80 -17.88
CA GLN A 24 -14.36 -20.46 -17.73
C GLN A 24 -14.56 -21.57 -18.77
N ASN A 25 -14.22 -21.30 -20.04
CA ASN A 25 -14.26 -22.30 -21.11
C ASN A 25 -13.28 -23.46 -20.86
N PHE A 26 -12.12 -23.16 -20.28
CA PHE A 26 -11.16 -24.17 -19.85
C PHE A 26 -11.79 -25.08 -18.80
N ALA A 27 -12.38 -24.51 -17.75
CA ALA A 27 -13.01 -25.27 -16.67
C ALA A 27 -14.21 -26.12 -17.13
N SER A 28 -14.94 -25.70 -18.18
CA SER A 28 -16.02 -26.51 -18.77
C SER A 28 -15.50 -27.65 -19.66
N THR A 29 -14.29 -27.53 -20.20
CA THR A 29 -13.71 -28.49 -21.16
C THR A 29 -12.81 -29.52 -20.46
N PHE A 30 -11.99 -29.06 -19.51
CA PHE A 30 -11.04 -29.85 -18.74
C PHE A 30 -11.60 -30.05 -17.32
N ASN A 31 -12.30 -31.17 -17.13
CA ASN A 31 -13.06 -31.46 -15.92
C ASN A 31 -12.42 -32.56 -15.05
N GLN A 32 -11.19 -32.98 -15.34
CA GLN A 32 -10.51 -33.94 -14.47
C GLN A 32 -10.11 -33.28 -13.15
N PRO A 33 -10.04 -34.06 -12.05
CA PRO A 33 -9.44 -33.59 -10.81
C PRO A 33 -8.06 -32.97 -11.07
N ASN A 34 -7.81 -31.79 -10.50
CA ASN A 34 -6.58 -30.99 -10.62
C ASN A 34 -6.38 -30.22 -11.94
N GLU A 35 -7.12 -30.50 -13.03
CA GLU A 35 -6.98 -29.70 -14.25
C GLU A 35 -7.52 -28.29 -14.06
N ILE A 36 -8.69 -28.16 -13.41
CA ILE A 36 -9.30 -26.85 -13.11
C ILE A 36 -8.39 -26.02 -12.21
N ASP A 37 -7.63 -26.65 -11.31
CA ASP A 37 -6.73 -25.95 -10.39
C ASP A 37 -5.58 -25.24 -11.16
N LEU A 38 -5.28 -25.66 -12.40
CA LEU A 38 -4.30 -24.99 -13.26
C LEU A 38 -4.72 -23.57 -13.63
N ILE A 39 -6.03 -23.27 -13.72
CA ILE A 39 -6.54 -21.99 -14.24
C ILE A 39 -7.10 -21.06 -13.17
N LYS A 40 -7.30 -21.56 -11.94
CA LYS A 40 -7.96 -20.80 -10.88
C LYS A 40 -7.28 -19.49 -10.55
N SER A 41 -5.95 -19.45 -10.52
CA SER A 41 -5.25 -18.19 -10.19
C SER A 41 -5.42 -17.12 -11.27
N ALA A 42 -5.44 -17.50 -12.55
CA ALA A 42 -5.77 -16.59 -13.67
C ALA A 42 -7.23 -16.11 -13.61
N LEU A 43 -8.17 -17.01 -13.27
CA LEU A 43 -9.59 -16.64 -13.15
C LEU A 43 -9.82 -15.64 -12.01
N ILE A 44 -9.21 -15.88 -10.85
CA ILE A 44 -9.27 -14.98 -9.68
C ILE A 44 -8.68 -13.61 -10.05
N GLU A 45 -7.49 -13.58 -10.63
CA GLU A 45 -6.83 -12.35 -11.08
C GLU A 45 -7.73 -11.56 -12.04
N GLY A 46 -8.31 -12.24 -13.03
CA GLY A 46 -9.25 -11.64 -13.97
C GLY A 46 -10.46 -11.02 -13.29
N TYR A 47 -11.08 -11.73 -12.34
CA TYR A 47 -12.21 -11.20 -11.57
C TYR A 47 -11.82 -9.98 -10.72
N LEU A 48 -10.69 -10.02 -10.02
CA LEU A 48 -10.20 -8.89 -9.23
C LEU A 48 -9.96 -7.65 -10.11
N ASN A 49 -9.30 -7.83 -11.25
CA ASN A 49 -8.97 -6.74 -12.17
C ASN A 49 -10.18 -6.19 -12.94
N THR A 50 -11.29 -6.92 -13.00
CA THR A 50 -12.57 -6.47 -13.59
C THR A 50 -13.61 -6.07 -12.55
N GLU A 51 -13.17 -5.90 -11.29
CA GLU A 51 -14.00 -5.49 -10.15
C GLU A 51 -15.19 -6.44 -9.87
N LYS A 52 -15.12 -7.69 -10.35
CA LYS A 52 -16.06 -8.78 -10.06
C LYS A 52 -15.72 -9.44 -8.72
N PHE A 53 -15.77 -8.64 -7.65
CA PHE A 53 -15.23 -9.03 -6.36
C PHE A 53 -15.97 -10.19 -5.71
N ASP A 54 -17.26 -10.35 -5.94
CA ASP A 54 -18.04 -11.40 -5.30
C ASP A 54 -17.64 -12.78 -5.87
N GLU A 55 -17.45 -12.85 -7.20
CA GLU A 55 -16.90 -14.02 -7.89
C GLU A 55 -15.43 -14.26 -7.53
N ALA A 56 -14.61 -13.20 -7.48
CA ALA A 56 -13.22 -13.29 -7.08
C ALA A 56 -13.09 -13.92 -5.69
N LEU A 57 -13.81 -13.41 -4.69
CA LEU A 57 -13.72 -13.90 -3.32
C LEU A 57 -14.24 -15.33 -3.17
N SER A 58 -15.31 -15.69 -3.89
CA SER A 58 -15.82 -17.06 -3.92
C SER A 58 -14.79 -18.05 -4.46
N GLU A 59 -14.15 -17.72 -5.58
CA GLU A 59 -13.12 -18.57 -6.18
C GLU A 59 -11.82 -18.57 -5.36
N SER A 60 -11.42 -17.43 -4.80
CA SER A 60 -10.28 -17.32 -3.89
C SER A 60 -10.46 -18.18 -2.66
N ALA A 61 -11.63 -18.19 -2.02
CA ALA A 61 -11.88 -19.00 -0.83
C ALA A 61 -11.66 -20.49 -1.11
N LYS A 62 -12.23 -21.01 -2.21
CA LYS A 62 -12.06 -22.41 -2.63
C LYS A 62 -10.61 -22.74 -2.98
N TYR A 63 -9.88 -21.79 -3.57
CA TYR A 63 -8.49 -21.97 -3.96
C TYR A 63 -7.55 -21.97 -2.75
N LEU A 64 -7.72 -21.01 -1.85
CA LEU A 64 -6.89 -20.82 -0.66
C LEU A 64 -7.16 -21.89 0.41
N GLU A 65 -8.32 -22.56 0.42
CA GLU A 65 -8.53 -23.74 1.28
C GLU A 65 -7.50 -24.84 1.00
N LYS A 66 -7.11 -25.01 -0.26
CA LYS A 66 -6.08 -25.97 -0.69
C LYS A 66 -4.68 -25.39 -0.74
N ASN A 67 -4.57 -24.07 -0.92
CA ASN A 67 -3.31 -23.34 -1.10
C ASN A 67 -3.25 -22.15 -0.12
N PRO A 68 -3.29 -22.39 1.20
CA PRO A 68 -3.47 -21.33 2.21
C PRO A 68 -2.34 -20.30 2.23
N ASP A 69 -1.17 -20.68 1.71
CA ASP A 69 0.02 -19.84 1.66
C ASP A 69 0.34 -19.34 0.24
N ASP A 70 -0.62 -19.36 -0.71
CA ASP A 70 -0.41 -18.71 -2.02
C ASP A 70 -0.38 -17.19 -1.86
N VAL A 71 0.83 -16.69 -1.61
CA VAL A 71 1.14 -15.28 -1.38
C VAL A 71 0.71 -14.37 -2.53
N PHE A 72 0.61 -14.88 -3.76
CA PHE A 72 0.23 -14.07 -4.91
C PHE A 72 -1.24 -13.69 -4.85
N ILE A 73 -2.12 -14.67 -4.61
CA ILE A 73 -3.55 -14.42 -4.47
C ILE A 73 -3.83 -13.54 -3.25
N LEU A 74 -3.19 -13.82 -2.12
CA LEU A 74 -3.33 -13.00 -0.91
C LEU A 74 -2.92 -11.53 -1.18
N THR A 75 -1.81 -11.32 -1.90
CA THR A 75 -1.35 -9.98 -2.27
C THR A 75 -2.33 -9.26 -3.21
N GLN A 76 -2.92 -9.97 -4.18
CA GLN A 76 -3.89 -9.39 -5.10
C GLN A 76 -5.18 -8.97 -4.39
N ILE A 77 -5.70 -9.79 -3.46
CA ILE A 77 -6.89 -9.45 -2.67
C ILE A 77 -6.63 -8.22 -1.79
N ALA A 78 -5.48 -8.19 -1.11
CA ALA A 78 -5.05 -7.05 -0.30
C ALA A 78 -5.00 -5.76 -1.11
N TRP A 79 -4.38 -5.81 -2.29
CA TRP A 79 -4.25 -4.66 -3.18
C TRP A 79 -5.61 -4.18 -3.73
N ALA A 80 -6.48 -5.11 -4.11
CA ALA A 80 -7.83 -4.80 -4.56
C ALA A 80 -8.64 -4.07 -3.47
N GLY A 81 -8.59 -4.55 -2.22
CA GLY A 81 -9.25 -3.90 -1.09
C GLY A 81 -8.73 -2.48 -0.83
N ALA A 82 -7.41 -2.30 -0.76
CA ALA A 82 -6.82 -0.98 -0.55
C ALA A 82 -7.18 0.02 -1.67
N THR A 83 -7.18 -0.45 -2.93
CA THR A 83 -7.59 0.36 -4.09
C THR A 83 -9.06 0.80 -3.97
N GLN A 84 -9.95 -0.13 -3.60
CA GLN A 84 -11.37 0.19 -3.45
C GLN A 84 -11.65 1.11 -2.26
N VAL A 85 -10.84 1.00 -1.20
CA VAL A 85 -10.91 1.92 -0.05
C VAL A 85 -10.54 3.34 -0.48
N GLN A 86 -9.46 3.52 -1.25
CA GLN A 86 -9.06 4.84 -1.78
C GLN A 86 -10.14 5.44 -2.70
N LYS A 87 -10.81 4.60 -3.49
CA LYS A 87 -11.96 5.00 -4.33
C LYS A 87 -13.25 5.27 -3.53
N GLN A 88 -13.26 5.05 -2.21
CA GLN A 88 -14.47 5.09 -1.36
C GLN A 88 -15.58 4.15 -1.85
N ALA A 89 -15.19 3.01 -2.45
CA ALA A 89 -16.09 2.05 -3.09
C ALA A 89 -15.97 0.63 -2.50
N ALA A 90 -15.16 0.45 -1.45
CA ALA A 90 -14.93 -0.85 -0.84
C ALA A 90 -16.19 -1.45 -0.21
N LYS A 91 -16.58 -2.65 -0.68
CA LYS A 91 -17.57 -3.48 -0.01
C LYS A 91 -17.00 -4.05 1.30
N PRO A 92 -17.80 -4.18 2.38
CA PRO A 92 -17.32 -4.71 3.66
C PRO A 92 -16.65 -6.10 3.56
N GLN A 93 -17.19 -6.98 2.73
CA GLN A 93 -16.65 -8.33 2.53
C GLN A 93 -15.27 -8.32 1.85
N LEU A 94 -15.08 -7.44 0.86
CA LEU A 94 -13.78 -7.26 0.21
C LEU A 94 -12.77 -6.67 1.19
N LEU A 95 -13.17 -5.67 1.99
CA LEU A 95 -12.29 -5.06 2.98
C LEU A 95 -11.83 -6.08 4.03
N LYS A 96 -12.74 -6.90 4.55
CA LYS A 96 -12.39 -7.97 5.49
C LYS A 96 -11.38 -8.94 4.87
N ALA A 97 -11.66 -9.45 3.68
CA ALA A 97 -10.77 -10.38 2.99
C ALA A 97 -9.41 -9.74 2.68
N ALA A 98 -9.38 -8.46 2.32
CA ALA A 98 -8.15 -7.72 2.04
C ALA A 98 -7.27 -7.54 3.27
N VAL A 99 -7.86 -7.24 4.44
CA VAL A 99 -7.11 -7.15 5.71
C VAL A 99 -6.52 -8.51 6.07
N GLU A 100 -7.33 -9.57 6.09
CA GLU A 100 -6.89 -10.92 6.42
C GLU A 100 -5.79 -11.41 5.45
N SER A 101 -5.96 -11.11 4.16
CA SER A 101 -4.98 -11.48 3.13
C SER A 101 -3.68 -10.67 3.24
N ALA A 102 -3.77 -9.38 3.54
CA ALA A 102 -2.60 -8.53 3.73
C ALA A 102 -1.76 -9.00 4.93
N ASP A 103 -2.41 -9.28 6.06
CA ASP A 103 -1.73 -9.75 7.28
C ASP A 103 -1.00 -11.08 7.02
N LYS A 104 -1.67 -12.02 6.35
CA LYS A 104 -1.07 -13.31 6.01
C LYS A 104 0.06 -13.16 4.99
N ALA A 105 -0.12 -12.38 3.92
CA ALA A 105 0.91 -12.16 2.91
C ALA A 105 2.17 -11.49 3.50
N VAL A 106 1.99 -10.48 4.35
CA VAL A 106 3.10 -9.84 5.08
C VAL A 106 3.81 -10.85 5.96
N SER A 107 3.07 -11.66 6.74
CA SER A 107 3.67 -12.68 7.59
C SER A 107 4.52 -13.69 6.79
N LEU A 108 4.00 -14.16 5.65
CA LEU A 108 4.74 -15.08 4.76
C LEU A 108 6.01 -14.42 4.19
N MET A 109 5.91 -13.15 3.77
CA MET A 109 7.06 -12.40 3.24
C MET A 109 8.09 -12.07 4.32
N GLU A 110 7.68 -11.66 5.52
CA GLU A 110 8.59 -11.40 6.65
C GLU A 110 9.33 -12.68 7.07
N ALA A 111 8.64 -13.83 7.07
CA ALA A 111 9.21 -15.14 7.37
C ALA A 111 10.06 -15.74 6.24
N ASP A 112 10.22 -15.02 5.12
CA ASP A 112 10.91 -15.48 3.91
C ASP A 112 10.37 -16.83 3.38
N GLN A 113 9.07 -17.06 3.52
CA GLN A 113 8.41 -18.28 3.06
C GLN A 113 8.22 -18.26 1.54
N LYS A 114 9.31 -18.55 0.83
CA LYS A 114 9.36 -18.59 -0.63
C LYS A 114 8.47 -19.72 -1.19
N PRO A 115 7.58 -19.43 -2.17
CA PRO A 115 6.87 -20.47 -2.91
C PRO A 115 7.83 -21.42 -3.64
N GLU A 116 7.54 -22.73 -3.63
CA GLU A 116 8.39 -23.76 -4.27
C GLU A 116 8.62 -23.48 -5.77
N LYS A 117 7.60 -22.97 -6.45
CA LYS A 117 7.60 -22.63 -7.88
C LYS A 117 8.53 -21.47 -8.27
N LEU A 118 9.09 -20.73 -7.31
CA LEU A 118 9.96 -19.58 -7.57
C LEU A 118 11.44 -19.88 -7.31
N SER A 119 12.30 -19.33 -8.17
CA SER A 119 13.71 -19.15 -7.85
C SER A 119 13.87 -18.13 -6.71
N ALA A 120 15.01 -18.19 -6.00
CA ALA A 120 15.32 -17.22 -4.95
C ALA A 120 15.37 -15.78 -5.50
N GLU A 121 15.90 -15.60 -6.72
CA GLU A 121 15.96 -14.30 -7.39
C GLU A 121 14.56 -13.72 -7.66
N ASN A 122 13.67 -14.51 -8.26
CA ASN A 122 12.30 -14.07 -8.55
C ASN A 122 11.52 -13.80 -7.26
N TRP A 123 11.76 -14.61 -6.22
CA TRP A 123 11.17 -14.36 -4.90
C TRP A 123 11.65 -13.08 -4.26
N ASN A 124 12.96 -12.83 -4.23
CA ASN A 124 13.52 -11.60 -3.68
C ASN A 124 12.99 -10.38 -4.43
N SER A 125 12.93 -10.45 -5.76
CA SER A 125 12.35 -9.38 -6.59
C SER A 125 10.87 -9.15 -6.26
N TYR A 126 10.08 -10.22 -6.17
CA TYR A 126 8.66 -10.17 -5.81
C TYR A 126 8.45 -9.59 -4.41
N ARG A 127 9.12 -10.14 -3.40
CA ARG A 127 9.06 -9.72 -1.99
C ARG A 127 9.45 -8.25 -1.84
N ASN A 128 10.59 -7.84 -2.41
CA ASN A 128 11.06 -6.46 -2.31
C ASN A 128 10.14 -5.47 -3.02
N SER A 129 9.40 -5.93 -4.05
CA SER A 129 8.39 -5.12 -4.72
C SER A 129 7.09 -5.04 -3.92
N TRP A 130 6.63 -6.14 -3.33
CA TRP A 130 5.27 -6.21 -2.78
C TRP A 130 5.19 -5.98 -1.28
N LEU A 131 6.21 -6.33 -0.49
CA LEU A 131 6.20 -6.10 0.95
C LEU A 131 5.98 -4.62 1.33
N PRO A 132 6.70 -3.62 0.76
CA PRO A 132 6.37 -2.20 1.00
C PRO A 132 4.94 -1.84 0.62
N ARG A 133 4.45 -2.34 -0.52
CA ARG A 133 3.09 -2.07 -1.03
C ARG A 133 2.01 -2.69 -0.13
N LEU A 134 2.28 -3.84 0.48
CA LEU A 134 1.38 -4.47 1.43
C LEU A 134 1.28 -3.69 2.74
N TYR A 135 2.40 -3.19 3.28
CA TYR A 135 2.35 -2.28 4.42
C TYR A 135 1.61 -0.98 4.08
N GLN A 136 1.84 -0.41 2.89
CA GLN A 136 1.08 0.75 2.42
C GLN A 136 -0.43 0.41 2.33
N ALA A 137 -0.79 -0.74 1.75
CA ALA A 137 -2.17 -1.19 1.64
C ALA A 137 -2.85 -1.33 3.02
N GLN A 138 -2.18 -1.96 3.98
CA GLN A 138 -2.65 -2.03 5.37
C GLN A 138 -2.82 -0.63 5.96
N GLY A 139 -1.84 0.26 5.76
CA GLY A 139 -1.87 1.64 6.20
C GLY A 139 -3.07 2.42 5.67
N VAL A 140 -3.36 2.28 4.37
CA VAL A 140 -4.53 2.87 3.70
C VAL A 140 -5.82 2.33 4.30
N MET A 141 -5.98 1.01 4.42
CA MET A 141 -7.20 0.41 4.97
C MET A 141 -7.44 0.85 6.43
N LEU A 142 -6.38 0.96 7.24
CA LEU A 142 -6.44 1.47 8.61
C LEU A 142 -6.77 2.97 8.66
N TYR A 143 -6.20 3.76 7.76
CA TYR A 143 -6.42 5.20 7.72
C TYR A 143 -7.90 5.53 7.43
N PHE A 144 -8.50 4.84 6.46
CA PHE A 144 -9.90 5.05 6.09
C PHE A 144 -10.91 4.36 7.02
N SER A 145 -10.49 3.38 7.82
CA SER A 145 -11.27 2.83 8.94
C SER A 145 -11.10 3.63 10.25
N ASN A 146 -10.49 4.82 10.16
CA ASN A 146 -10.25 5.75 11.27
C ASN A 146 -9.29 5.22 12.36
N ASN A 147 -8.53 4.16 12.09
CA ASN A 147 -7.44 3.71 12.96
C ASN A 147 -6.12 4.41 12.55
N LYS A 148 -5.99 5.69 12.89
CA LYS A 148 -4.83 6.52 12.49
C LYS A 148 -3.51 6.04 13.10
N ALA A 149 -3.53 5.57 14.35
CA ALA A 149 -2.34 5.04 15.02
C ALA A 149 -1.82 3.76 14.34
N GLY A 150 -2.72 2.82 14.02
CA GLY A 150 -2.35 1.63 13.26
C GLY A 150 -1.91 1.97 11.84
N ALA A 151 -2.59 2.92 11.18
CA ALA A 151 -2.22 3.36 9.84
C ALA A 151 -0.78 3.90 9.79
N ARG A 152 -0.46 4.79 10.72
CA ARG A 152 0.88 5.35 10.93
C ARG A 152 1.93 4.26 11.04
N GLU A 153 1.74 3.28 11.93
CA GLU A 153 2.71 2.18 12.11
C GLU A 153 3.01 1.45 10.79
N LYS A 154 1.98 1.14 9.99
CA LYS A 154 2.18 0.43 8.72
C LYS A 154 2.78 1.33 7.64
N LEU A 155 2.35 2.59 7.56
CA LEU A 155 2.91 3.54 6.59
C LEU A 155 4.37 3.88 6.89
N GLU A 156 4.76 4.00 8.17
CA GLU A 156 6.16 4.20 8.57
C GLU A 156 7.02 2.98 8.17
N LYS A 157 6.51 1.76 8.35
CA LYS A 157 7.16 0.56 7.82
C LYS A 157 7.33 0.63 6.31
N ALA A 158 6.28 0.98 5.57
CA ALA A 158 6.35 1.13 4.10
C ALA A 158 7.40 2.17 3.68
N ALA A 159 7.42 3.34 4.32
CA ALA A 159 8.40 4.40 4.08
C ALA A 159 9.84 3.99 4.45
N GLY A 160 10.01 3.04 5.37
CA GLY A 160 11.31 2.44 5.68
C GLY A 160 11.89 1.61 4.53
N PHE A 161 11.03 1.03 3.68
CA PHE A 161 11.44 0.27 2.50
C PHE A 161 11.55 1.14 1.25
N ASP A 162 10.55 2.00 1.01
CA ASP A 162 10.54 2.96 -0.09
C ASP A 162 10.31 4.38 0.44
N PRO A 163 11.39 5.10 0.83
CA PRO A 163 11.28 6.42 1.44
C PRO A 163 10.85 7.52 0.46
N TYR A 164 10.65 7.19 -0.83
CA TYR A 164 10.28 8.14 -1.89
C TYR A 164 8.88 7.90 -2.45
N ASP A 165 8.12 6.93 -1.90
CA ASP A 165 6.75 6.68 -2.32
C ASP A 165 5.83 7.83 -1.85
N MET A 166 5.42 8.68 -2.81
CA MET A 166 4.63 9.87 -2.52
C MET A 166 3.27 9.56 -1.89
N ASN A 167 2.65 8.43 -2.21
CA ASN A 167 1.36 8.07 -1.63
C ASN A 167 1.48 7.81 -0.11
N THR A 168 2.52 7.10 0.30
CA THR A 168 2.84 6.83 1.71
C THR A 168 3.20 8.12 2.44
N LEU A 169 4.08 8.94 1.85
CA LEU A 169 4.52 10.20 2.45
C LEU A 169 3.34 11.17 2.67
N MET A 170 2.44 11.29 1.69
CA MET A 170 1.28 12.18 1.81
C MET A 170 0.36 11.77 2.96
N LEU A 171 0.14 10.48 3.18
CA LEU A 171 -0.66 9.99 4.31
C LEU A 171 0.03 10.21 5.66
N LEU A 172 1.36 10.05 5.74
CA LEU A 172 2.11 10.32 6.97
C LEU A 172 2.14 11.80 7.33
N ILE A 173 2.26 12.68 6.33
CA ILE A 173 2.12 14.13 6.49
C ILE A 173 0.73 14.45 7.04
N ASP A 174 -0.33 13.93 6.44
CA ASP A 174 -1.70 14.20 6.87
C ASP A 174 -1.98 13.70 8.30
N ILE A 175 -1.60 12.45 8.62
CA ILE A 175 -1.78 11.88 9.96
C ILE A 175 -1.06 12.74 11.02
N SER A 176 0.20 13.08 10.77
CA SER A 176 1.00 13.87 11.71
C SER A 176 0.46 15.30 11.86
N ASN A 177 0.01 15.89 10.76
CA ASN A 177 -0.58 17.22 10.76
C ASN A 177 -1.89 17.25 11.56
N ASN A 178 -2.76 16.26 11.37
CA ASN A 178 -4.02 16.17 12.11
C ASN A 178 -3.76 15.99 13.62
N GLU A 179 -2.81 15.12 14.00
CA GLU A 179 -2.43 14.96 15.42
C GLU A 179 -1.86 16.25 16.03
N TYR A 180 -1.02 16.98 15.29
CA TYR A 180 -0.53 18.29 15.72
C TYR A 180 -1.70 19.28 15.93
N GLN A 181 -2.60 19.39 14.96
CA GLN A 181 -3.72 20.34 15.01
C GLN A 181 -4.67 20.03 16.18
N ASP A 182 -4.94 18.76 16.44
CA ASP A 182 -5.76 18.33 17.59
C ASP A 182 -5.09 18.72 18.92
N LEU A 183 -3.79 18.49 19.06
CA LEU A 183 -3.03 18.88 20.25
C LEU A 183 -2.97 20.40 20.42
N ALA A 184 -2.75 21.14 19.33
CA ALA A 184 -2.72 22.60 19.34
C ALA A 184 -4.08 23.18 19.78
N LYS A 185 -5.19 22.66 19.23
CA LYS A 185 -6.54 23.04 19.63
C LYS A 185 -6.83 22.70 21.09
N ARG A 186 -6.40 21.52 21.54
CA ARG A 186 -6.55 21.09 22.94
C ARG A 186 -5.75 21.99 23.89
N TYR A 187 -4.53 22.35 23.53
CA TYR A 187 -3.71 23.31 24.28
C TYR A 187 -4.37 24.69 24.36
N GLN A 188 -5.01 25.17 23.29
CA GLN A 188 -5.73 26.45 23.31
C GLN A 188 -6.82 26.50 24.39
N THR A 189 -7.42 25.36 24.71
CA THR A 189 -8.48 25.25 25.73
C THR A 189 -7.89 24.98 27.13
N GLU A 190 -7.01 23.99 27.24
CA GLU A 190 -6.54 23.49 28.54
C GLU A 190 -5.32 24.26 29.09
N LYS A 191 -4.52 24.91 28.23
CA LYS A 191 -3.31 25.67 28.59
C LYS A 191 -2.28 24.90 29.45
N LYS A 192 -2.25 23.57 29.34
CA LYS A 192 -1.29 22.72 30.05
C LYS A 192 0.02 22.60 29.28
N SER A 193 1.15 22.79 29.96
CA SER A 193 2.50 22.68 29.37
C SER A 193 2.75 21.34 28.69
N GLN A 194 2.33 20.22 29.30
CA GLN A 194 2.50 18.89 28.71
C GLN A 194 1.83 18.76 27.32
N ILE A 195 0.68 19.40 27.11
CA ILE A 195 -0.02 19.35 25.82
C ILE A 195 0.72 20.22 24.79
N LEU A 196 1.29 21.36 25.22
CA LEU A 196 2.16 22.17 24.38
C LEU A 196 3.40 21.39 23.96
N ASP A 197 4.08 20.70 24.88
CA ASP A 197 5.26 19.89 24.58
C ASP A 197 4.94 18.79 23.56
N GLN A 198 3.80 18.12 23.72
CA GLN A 198 3.31 17.13 22.75
C GLN A 198 3.01 17.74 21.38
N ALA A 199 2.37 18.91 21.34
CA ALA A 199 2.08 19.62 20.10
C ALA A 199 3.39 20.02 19.38
N ILE A 200 4.37 20.53 20.11
CA ILE A 200 5.69 20.89 19.55
C ILE A 200 6.38 19.66 18.97
N ALA A 201 6.42 18.55 19.70
CA ALA A 201 7.00 17.31 19.19
C ALA A 201 6.31 16.83 17.90
N LYS A 202 4.98 16.97 17.81
CA LYS A 202 4.23 16.63 16.59
C LYS A 202 4.46 17.61 15.45
N MET A 203 4.67 18.88 15.73
CA MET A 203 5.09 19.85 14.72
C MET A 203 6.46 19.49 14.14
N ASP A 204 7.42 19.13 14.98
CA ASP A 204 8.75 18.69 14.54
C ASP A 204 8.64 17.46 13.62
N GLU A 205 7.70 16.56 13.92
CA GLU A 205 7.40 15.40 13.07
C GLU A 205 6.75 15.79 11.73
N VAL A 206 5.81 16.74 11.73
CA VAL A 206 5.20 17.29 10.50
C VAL A 206 6.27 17.92 9.61
N ILE A 207 7.20 18.67 10.20
CA ILE A 207 8.33 19.27 9.50
C ILE A 207 9.21 18.19 8.85
N ASP A 208 9.51 17.09 9.55
CA ASP A 208 10.31 15.98 9.02
C ASP A 208 9.61 15.32 7.81
N TRP A 209 8.33 14.98 7.93
CA TRP A 209 7.57 14.36 6.85
C TRP A 209 7.37 15.29 5.65
N LEU A 210 7.12 16.59 5.89
CA LEU A 210 7.05 17.59 4.82
C LEU A 210 8.39 17.69 4.09
N ALA A 211 9.52 17.72 4.80
CA ALA A 211 10.83 17.78 4.18
C ALA A 211 11.13 16.55 3.31
N ARG A 212 10.73 15.34 3.76
CA ARG A 212 10.80 14.11 2.95
C ARG A 212 9.91 14.20 1.71
N GLY A 213 8.68 14.67 1.85
CA GLY A 213 7.75 14.86 0.74
C GLY A 213 8.27 15.85 -0.32
N VAL A 214 8.86 16.97 0.13
CA VAL A 214 9.53 17.94 -0.77
C VAL A 214 10.70 17.27 -1.49
N ALA A 215 11.58 16.57 -0.76
CA ALA A 215 12.73 15.90 -1.36
C ALA A 215 12.34 14.80 -2.36
N ALA A 216 11.28 14.04 -2.07
CA ALA A 216 10.80 12.94 -2.91
C ALA A 216 10.09 13.41 -4.20
N SER A 217 9.47 14.60 -4.16
CA SER A 217 8.74 15.16 -5.31
C SER A 217 9.55 16.16 -6.15
N GLU A 218 10.74 16.55 -5.70
CA GLU A 218 11.60 17.51 -6.41
C GLU A 218 12.01 16.98 -7.79
N GLY A 219 11.83 17.79 -8.84
CA GLY A 219 12.21 17.43 -10.21
C GLY A 219 11.29 16.39 -10.89
N VAL A 220 10.25 15.91 -10.20
CA VAL A 220 9.29 14.94 -10.76
C VAL A 220 8.10 15.69 -11.35
N ALA A 221 8.02 15.76 -12.68
CA ALA A 221 7.05 16.61 -13.40
C ALA A 221 5.58 16.42 -12.94
N GLN A 222 5.15 15.17 -12.77
CA GLN A 222 3.79 14.84 -12.30
C GLN A 222 3.48 15.34 -10.88
N TYR A 223 4.51 15.64 -10.06
CA TYR A 223 4.36 16.09 -8.68
C TYR A 223 4.74 17.56 -8.48
N GLN A 224 4.99 18.33 -9.53
CA GLN A 224 5.38 19.74 -9.39
C GLN A 224 4.38 20.55 -8.54
N PRO A 225 3.05 20.49 -8.75
CA PRO A 225 2.10 21.24 -7.91
C PRO A 225 2.14 20.79 -6.45
N THR A 226 2.22 19.48 -6.23
CA THR A 226 2.34 18.89 -4.89
C THR A 226 3.62 19.35 -4.21
N ASN A 227 4.76 19.34 -4.91
CA ASN A 227 6.05 19.79 -4.38
C ASN A 227 5.99 21.24 -3.93
N GLN A 228 5.39 22.13 -4.73
CA GLN A 228 5.22 23.54 -4.38
C GLN A 228 4.38 23.70 -3.12
N GLN A 229 3.23 23.03 -3.04
CA GLN A 229 2.37 23.06 -1.85
C GLN A 229 3.08 22.54 -0.59
N LEU A 230 3.83 21.43 -0.72
CA LEU A 230 4.59 20.86 0.39
C LEU A 230 5.72 21.79 0.84
N ALA A 231 6.41 22.46 -0.09
CA ALA A 231 7.48 23.40 0.22
C ALA A 231 6.94 24.66 0.93
N GLU A 232 5.78 25.16 0.52
CA GLU A 232 5.10 26.26 1.21
C GLU A 232 4.67 25.87 2.63
N ASN A 233 4.07 24.68 2.79
CA ASN A 233 3.68 24.16 4.10
C ASN A 233 4.91 23.94 5.00
N LEU A 234 5.98 23.37 4.47
CA LEU A 234 7.23 23.19 5.19
C LEU A 234 7.77 24.53 5.67
N LYS A 235 7.80 25.54 4.80
CA LYS A 235 8.26 26.89 5.15
C LYS A 235 7.40 27.49 6.26
N ALA A 236 6.08 27.35 6.20
CA ALA A 236 5.17 27.87 7.21
C ALA A 236 5.41 27.22 8.59
N TYR A 237 5.46 25.89 8.65
CA TYR A 237 5.71 25.15 9.89
C TYR A 237 7.11 25.41 10.46
N TYR A 238 8.13 25.36 9.61
CA TYR A 238 9.51 25.60 10.02
C TYR A 238 9.70 27.02 10.54
N SER A 239 9.21 28.03 9.81
CA SER A 239 9.29 29.43 10.23
C SER A 239 8.58 29.66 11.56
N PHE A 240 7.40 29.09 11.76
CA PHE A 240 6.69 29.17 13.04
C PHE A 240 7.50 28.53 14.18
N ARG A 241 8.12 27.36 13.93
CA ARG A 241 8.92 26.62 14.91
C ARG A 241 10.24 27.30 15.28
N HIS A 242 10.75 28.16 14.39
CA HIS A 242 12.07 28.79 14.46
C HIS A 242 12.02 30.33 14.45
N ASP A 243 11.03 30.92 15.13
CA ASP A 243 10.92 32.37 15.35
C ASP A 243 10.98 33.22 14.07
N GLY A 244 10.28 32.78 13.03
CA GLY A 244 10.23 33.44 11.73
C GLY A 244 11.37 33.06 10.79
N LYS A 245 12.40 32.36 11.26
CA LYS A 245 13.60 32.02 10.47
C LYS A 245 13.42 30.74 9.66
N THR A 246 14.15 30.65 8.56
CA THR A 246 14.21 29.45 7.70
C THR A 246 15.62 28.87 7.58
N ASP A 247 16.55 29.33 8.44
CA ASP A 247 17.92 28.83 8.48
C ASP A 247 17.91 27.32 8.79
N GLY A 248 18.61 26.52 7.99
CA GLY A 248 18.65 25.05 8.15
C GLY A 248 17.55 24.28 7.40
N MET A 249 16.50 24.95 6.89
CA MET A 249 15.40 24.28 6.20
C MET A 249 15.86 23.60 4.89
N ALA A 250 16.74 24.26 4.14
CA ALA A 250 17.29 23.71 2.90
C ALA A 250 18.18 22.48 3.17
N GLU A 251 18.97 22.53 4.24
CA GLU A 251 19.81 21.44 4.73
C GLU A 251 18.96 20.23 5.16
N LEU A 252 17.83 20.48 5.83
CA LEU A 252 16.86 19.44 6.19
C LEU A 252 16.30 18.72 4.97
N VAL A 253 15.83 19.46 3.94
CA VAL A 253 15.35 18.84 2.69
C VAL A 253 16.49 18.07 2.00
N LYS A 254 17.69 18.65 1.97
CA LYS A 254 18.87 18.02 1.36
C LYS A 254 19.22 16.66 1.98
N LYS A 255 19.03 16.49 3.29
CA LYS A 255 19.24 15.21 4.00
C LYS A 255 18.41 14.07 3.41
N TYR A 256 17.24 14.37 2.85
CA TYR A 256 16.31 13.38 2.33
C TYR A 256 16.34 13.21 0.81
N LYS A 257 17.13 13.99 0.09
CA LYS A 257 17.22 13.88 -1.38
C LYS A 257 17.66 12.47 -1.79
N LYS A 258 17.08 11.97 -2.87
CA LYS A 258 17.48 10.71 -3.47
C LYS A 258 18.96 10.77 -3.85
N PRO A 259 19.79 9.76 -3.48
CA PRO A 259 21.16 9.69 -3.95
C PRO A 259 21.17 9.78 -5.48
N GLN A 260 21.96 10.69 -6.03
CA GLN A 260 22.19 10.74 -7.48
C GLN A 260 22.96 9.46 -7.86
N PRO A 261 22.58 8.78 -8.95
CA PRO A 261 23.32 7.63 -9.46
C PRO A 261 24.74 8.00 -9.89
#